data_AF-A0A9C9GD46-F1
#
_entry.id   AF-A0A9C9GD46-F1
#
_cell.length_a   1.000
_cell.length_b   1.000
_cell.length_c   1.000
_cell.angle_alpha   90.00
_cell.angle_beta   90.00
_cell.angle_gamma   90.00
#
_symmetry.space_group_name_H-M   'P 1'
#
loop_
_entity.id
_entity.type
_entity.pdbx_description
1 polymer ?
#
loop_
_entity_poly.entity_id
_entity_poly.type
_entity_poly.pdbx_seq_one_letter_code
_entity_poly.pdbx_strand_id
1 'polypeptide(L)' 'MAEGEIARVKPAAYKVAATYLKKARTLYRKRKRTDEWNTYLLNLRQQHKAKRRLIEILDSL' A
#
# COMPACT_ATOMS: atom_id res chain seq x y z
N MET A 1 10.99 3.54 -2.81
CA MET A 1 10.15 2.66 -1.95
C MET A 1 8.77 3.29 -1.78
N ALA A 2 7.73 2.48 -1.56
CA ALA A 2 6.35 2.98 -1.40
C ALA A 2 6.22 4.07 -0.31
N GLU A 3 6.87 3.89 0.84
CA GLU A 3 6.84 4.82 1.99
C GLU A 3 7.28 6.25 1.63
N GLY A 4 8.36 6.40 0.85
CA GLY A 4 8.88 7.72 0.44
C GLY A 4 7.95 8.46 -0.53
N GLU A 5 7.19 7.72 -1.34
CA GLU A 5 6.19 8.29 -2.25
C GLU A 5 4.90 8.67 -1.49
N ILE A 6 4.53 7.89 -0.46
CA ILE A 6 3.39 8.18 0.44
C ILE A 6 3.67 9.45 1.27
N ALA A 7 4.93 9.65 1.68
CA ALA A 7 5.39 10.86 2.36
C ALA A 7 5.30 12.11 1.47
N ARG A 8 5.42 11.96 0.14
CA ARG A 8 5.42 13.08 -0.80
C ARG A 8 4.05 13.69 -1.06
N VAL A 9 2.95 13.05 -0.61
CA VAL A 9 1.54 13.52 -0.69
C VAL A 9 1.12 14.04 -2.07
N LYS A 10 1.80 13.60 -3.14
CA LYS A 10 1.46 13.95 -4.52
C LYS A 10 0.54 12.88 -5.10
N PRO A 11 -0.52 13.23 -5.85
CA PRO A 11 -1.43 12.26 -6.45
C PRO A 11 -0.72 11.25 -7.38
N ALA A 12 0.32 11.69 -8.09
CA ALA A 12 1.16 10.79 -8.91
C ALA A 12 1.95 9.78 -8.05
N ALA A 13 2.43 10.21 -6.88
CA ALA A 13 3.20 9.35 -5.98
C ALA A 13 2.34 8.24 -5.37
N TYR A 14 1.04 8.46 -5.16
CA TYR A 14 0.15 7.40 -4.72
C TYR A 14 -0.06 6.30 -5.78
N LYS A 15 -0.14 6.65 -7.08
CA LYS A 15 -0.18 5.63 -8.16
C LYS A 15 1.09 4.78 -8.20
N VAL A 16 2.24 5.41 -7.98
CA VAL A 16 3.53 4.71 -7.89
C VAL A 16 3.55 3.79 -6.66
N ALA A 17 3.14 4.29 -5.50
CA ALA A 17 3.00 3.49 -4.27
C ALA A 17 2.05 2.30 -4.47
N ALA A 18 0.91 2.49 -5.15
CA ALA A 18 -0.01 1.41 -5.52
C ALA A 18 0.66 0.33 -6.36
N THR A 19 1.45 0.74 -7.36
CA THR A 19 2.17 -0.18 -8.24
C THR A 19 3.17 -1.02 -7.44
N TYR A 20 3.88 -0.40 -6.49
CA TYR A 20 4.76 -1.13 -5.57
C TYR A 20 3.99 -2.07 -4.64
N LEU A 21 2.86 -1.64 -4.09
CA LEU A 21 2.01 -2.47 -3.24
C LEU A 21 1.45 -3.68 -4.01
N LYS A 22 1.07 -3.52 -5.29
CA LYS A 22 0.59 -4.63 -6.12
C LYS A 22 1.68 -5.67 -6.39
N LYS A 23 2.92 -5.21 -6.63
CA LYS A 23 4.10 -6.08 -6.75
C LYS A 23 4.40 -6.79 -5.42
N ALA A 24 4.34 -6.08 -4.30
CA ALA A 24 4.52 -6.65 -2.97
C ALA A 24 3.45 -7.71 -2.68
N ARG A 25 2.16 -7.41 -2.88
CA ARG A 25 1.05 -8.38 -2.77
C ARG A 25 1.32 -9.65 -3.55
N THR A 26 1.81 -9.52 -4.78
CA THR A 26 2.13 -10.66 -5.64
C THR A 26 3.27 -11.51 -5.07
N LEU A 27 4.30 -10.86 -4.54
CA LEU A 27 5.43 -11.52 -3.89
C LEU A 27 5.01 -12.25 -2.60
N TYR A 28 4.22 -11.59 -1.75
CA TYR A 28 3.68 -12.15 -0.52
C TYR A 28 2.73 -13.32 -0.79
N ARG A 29 1.86 -13.20 -1.81
CA ARG A 29 0.99 -14.29 -2.28
C ARG A 29 1.81 -15.49 -2.78
N LYS A 30 2.89 -15.24 -3.54
CA LYS A 30 3.82 -16.30 -3.97
C LYS A 30 4.46 -17.03 -2.79
N ARG A 31 4.75 -16.31 -1.70
CA ARG A 31 5.34 -16.89 -0.48
C ARG A 31 4.30 -17.51 0.48
N LYS A 32 3.02 -17.61 0.09
CA LYS A 32 1.90 -18.02 0.98
C LYS A 32 1.81 -17.21 2.29
N ARG A 33 2.42 -16.02 2.35
CA ARG A 33 2.41 -15.11 3.50
C ARG A 33 1.29 -14.09 3.36
N THR A 34 0.08 -14.59 3.11
CA THR A 34 -1.11 -13.74 2.94
C THR A 34 -1.48 -13.07 4.27
N ASP A 35 -1.21 -13.74 5.39
CA ASP A 35 -1.45 -13.21 6.73
C ASP A 35 -0.56 -11.99 7.05
N GLU A 36 0.75 -12.10 6.81
CA GLU A 36 1.67 -10.96 6.95
C GLU A 36 1.30 -9.81 6.01
N TRP A 37 0.86 -10.11 4.79
CA TRP A 37 0.38 -9.08 3.87
C TRP A 37 -0.85 -8.36 4.41
N ASN A 38 -1.80 -9.09 5.01
CA ASN A 38 -3.01 -8.51 5.56
C ASN A 38 -2.71 -7.63 6.79
N THR A 39 -1.80 -8.10 7.66
CA THR A 39 -1.30 -7.35 8.81
C THR A 39 -0.55 -6.08 8.38
N TYR A 40 0.30 -6.19 7.36
CA TYR A 40 1.00 -5.05 6.78
C TYR A 40 0.02 -4.02 6.20
N LEU A 41 -0.99 -4.48 5.46
CA LEU A 41 -2.01 -3.61 4.86
C LEU A 41 -2.88 -2.94 5.94
N LEU A 42 -3.24 -3.65 7.00
CA LEU A 42 -3.95 -3.10 8.16
C LEU A 42 -3.13 -2.02 8.88
N ASN A 43 -1.84 -2.27 9.09
CA ASN A 43 -0.95 -1.31 9.73
C ASN A 43 -0.77 -0.06 8.86
N LEU A 44 -0.57 -0.25 7.55
CA LEU A 44 -0.49 0.83 6.57
C LEU A 44 -1.79 1.65 6.51
N ARG A 45 -2.95 1.00 6.56
CA ARG A 45 -4.27 1.65 6.59
C ARG A 45 -4.50 2.43 7.88
N GLN A 46 -4.03 1.94 9.03
CA GLN A 46 -4.07 2.67 10.29
C GLN A 46 -3.13 3.87 10.29
N GLN A 47 -1.86 3.66 9.91
CA GLN A 47 -0.83 4.69 9.86
C GLN A 47 -1.20 5.84 8.91
N HIS A 48 -1.89 5.51 7.81
CA HIS A 48 -2.30 6.49 6.80
C HIS A 48 -3.81 6.70 6.73
N LYS A 49 -4.55 6.39 7.80
CA LYS A 49 -6.02 6.57 7.86
C LYS A 49 -6.46 8.01 7.57
N ALA A 50 -5.61 8.98 7.88
CA ALA A 50 -5.82 10.39 7.60
C ALA A 50 -5.70 10.77 6.10
N LYS A 51 -5.11 9.92 5.25
CA LYS A 51 -4.93 10.16 3.81
C LYS A 51 -5.99 9.40 3.01
N ARG A 52 -7.17 10.01 2.82
CA ARG A 52 -8.29 9.46 2.03
C ARG A 52 -7.86 8.94 0.64
N ARG A 53 -7.06 9.71 -0.10
CA ARG A 53 -6.52 9.30 -1.41
C ARG A 53 -5.67 8.03 -1.36
N LEU A 54 -4.93 7.80 -0.27
CA LEU A 54 -4.17 6.56 -0.11
C LEU A 54 -5.12 5.40 0.17
N ILE A 55 -6.13 5.59 1.02
CA ILE A 55 -7.14 4.56 1.28
C ILE A 55 -7.90 4.18 0.01
N GLU A 56 -8.34 5.14 -0.81
CA GLU A 56 -9.01 4.83 -2.09
C GLU A 56 -8.12 3.98 -3.01
N ILE A 57 -6.81 4.26 -3.02
CA ILE A 57 -5.85 3.52 -3.83
C ILE A 57 -5.55 2.13 -3.24
N LEU A 58 -5.58 1.99 -1.91
CA LEU A 58 -5.48 0.70 -1.23
C LEU A 58 -6.74 -0.14 -1.42
N ASP A 59 -7.91 0.49 -1.43
CA ASP A 59 -9.22 -0.15 -1.63
C ASP A 59 -9.39 -0.63 -3.07
N SER A 60 -8.85 0.14 -4.03
CA SER A 60 -8.85 -0.22 -5.46
C SER A 60 -7.79 -1.28 -5.85
N LEU A 61 -7.08 -1.89 -4.88
CA LEU A 61 -5.92 -2.78 -5.11
C LEU A 61 -6.25 -4.28 -5.01
#